data_AF-A0A5K3FKW6-F1
#
_entry.id   AF-A0A5K3FKW6-F1
#
_cell.length_a   1.000
_cell.length_b   1.000
_cell.length_c   1.000
_cell.angle_alpha   90.00
_cell.angle_beta   90.00
_cell.angle_gamma   90.00
#
_symmetry.space_group_name_H-M   'P 1'
#
loop_
_entity.id
_entity.type
_entity.pdbx_description
1 polymer ?
#
loop_
_entity_poly.entity_id
_entity_poly.type
_entity_poly.pdbx_seq_one_letter_code
_entity_poly.pdbx_strand_id
1 'polypeptide(L)'
;MLFHTFFRLPSGLISEGDFKVQEEFYDWSCGLPFMKLDRIVYLRTTPDVCAERIRKRDRKGEGWIEMDYLRQLHDLHDDWLLGRKPKRCPVPVLVIDSTDSLDKVTSTYYGRRDEIFSGIKI
;
A
#
# COMPACT_ATOMS: atom_id res chain seq x y z
N MET A 1 -2.98 12.55 -4.01
CA MET A 1 -2.94 12.31 -2.54
C MET A 1 -2.12 11.08 -2.15
N LEU A 2 -2.04 10.05 -3.02
CA LEU A 2 -1.25 8.85 -2.81
C LEU A 2 0.27 9.13 -2.83
N PHE A 3 0.76 9.85 -3.85
CA PHE A 3 2.21 10.06 -3.99
C PHE A 3 2.81 11.06 -2.99
N HIS A 4 2.06 12.09 -2.64
CA HIS A 4 2.54 13.18 -1.78
C HIS A 4 2.90 12.73 -0.35
N THR A 5 2.31 11.61 0.12
CA THR A 5 2.49 11.12 1.50
C THR A 5 3.56 10.03 1.61
N PHE A 6 3.73 9.18 0.59
CA PHE A 6 4.68 8.04 0.65
C PHE A 6 6.10 8.39 0.18
N PHE A 7 6.25 9.29 -0.80
CA PHE A 7 7.58 9.61 -1.33
C PHE A 7 8.29 10.72 -0.58
N ARG A 8 7.56 11.55 0.17
CA ARG A 8 8.17 12.42 1.18
C ARG A 8 8.42 11.64 2.46
N LEU A 9 9.18 10.54 2.36
CA LEU A 9 9.84 10.01 3.54
C LEU A 9 10.67 11.15 4.13
N PRO A 10 10.58 11.42 5.44
CA PRO A 10 11.37 12.47 6.11
C PRO A 10 12.90 12.29 5.97
N SER A 11 13.35 11.20 5.36
CA SER A 11 14.76 10.83 5.18
C SER A 11 15.55 11.78 4.30
N GLY A 12 14.91 12.67 3.53
CA GLY A 12 15.59 13.68 2.72
C GLY A 12 16.41 13.11 1.55
N LEU A 13 16.11 11.88 1.13
CA LEU A 13 16.87 11.17 0.08
C LEU A 13 16.59 11.68 -1.34
N ILE A 14 15.47 12.39 -1.55
CA ILE A 14 15.07 12.96 -2.84
C ILE A 14 15.20 14.48 -2.72
N SER A 15 15.88 15.10 -3.68
CA SER A 15 16.01 16.56 -3.72
C SER A 15 14.65 17.22 -3.96
N GLU A 16 14.50 18.48 -3.54
CA GLU A 16 13.24 19.22 -3.78
C GLU A 16 12.92 19.34 -5.28
N GLY A 17 13.95 19.51 -6.12
CA GLY A 17 13.80 19.58 -7.57
C GLY A 17 13.31 18.26 -8.17
N ASP A 18 13.90 17.13 -7.79
CA ASP A 18 13.49 15.81 -8.27
C ASP A 18 12.08 15.46 -7.80
N PHE A 19 11.76 15.79 -6.54
CA PHE A 19 10.42 15.58 -5.99
C PHE A 19 9.37 16.38 -6.75
N LYS A 20 9.67 17.64 -7.10
CA LYS A 20 8.76 18.49 -7.89
C LYS A 20 8.50 17.91 -9.28
N VAL A 21 9.54 17.45 -9.98
CA VAL A 21 9.37 16.80 -11.30
C VAL A 21 8.53 15.53 -11.17
N GLN A 22 8.77 14.72 -10.13
CA GLN A 22 7.97 13.52 -9.85
C GLN A 22 6.50 13.86 -9.58
N GLU A 23 6.23 14.92 -8.82
CA GLU A 23 4.89 15.39 -8.51
C GLU A 23 4.15 15.85 -9.77
N GLU A 24 4.77 16.68 -10.61
CA GLU A 24 4.15 17.15 -11.86
C GLU A 24 3.81 15.98 -12.79
N PHE A 25 4.69 15.00 -12.90
CA PHE A 25 4.43 13.78 -13.67
C PHE A 25 3.28 12.95 -13.08
N TYR A 26 3.23 12.83 -11.75
CA TYR A 26 2.16 12.11 -11.07
C TYR A 26 0.79 12.77 -11.31
N ASP A 27 0.69 14.09 -11.15
CA ASP A 27 -0.57 14.83 -11.34
C ASP A 27 -1.04 14.75 -12.80
N TRP A 28 -0.13 14.87 -13.76
CA TRP A 28 -0.43 14.63 -15.17
C TRP A 28 -0.97 13.21 -15.38
N SER A 29 -0.32 12.19 -14.80
CA SER A 29 -0.72 10.80 -14.96
C SER A 29 -2.11 10.52 -14.38
N CYS A 30 -2.48 11.17 -13.27
CA CYS A 30 -3.80 11.02 -12.65
C CYS A 30 -4.93 11.50 -13.56
N GLY A 31 -4.65 12.37 -14.54
CA GLY A 31 -5.62 12.81 -15.54
C GLY A 31 -5.90 11.77 -16.63
N LEU A 32 -5.11 10.70 -16.73
CA LEU A 32 -5.28 9.68 -17.76
C LEU A 32 -6.55 8.84 -17.51
N PRO A 33 -7.29 8.48 -18.56
CA PRO A 33 -8.62 7.86 -18.41
C PRO A 33 -8.59 6.48 -17.73
N PHE A 34 -7.47 5.78 -17.79
CA PHE A 34 -7.28 4.45 -17.21
C PHE A 34 -6.83 4.48 -15.74
N MET A 35 -6.60 5.67 -15.16
CA MET A 35 -6.19 5.80 -13.75
C MET A 35 -7.38 5.86 -12.77
N LYS A 36 -8.62 5.72 -13.27
CA LYS A 36 -9.81 5.60 -12.42
C LYS A 36 -9.84 4.24 -11.74
N LEU A 37 -10.04 4.27 -10.43
CA LEU A 37 -10.10 3.09 -9.59
C LEU A 37 -11.46 3.01 -8.90
N ASP A 38 -12.08 1.82 -8.89
CA ASP A 38 -13.37 1.60 -8.23
C ASP A 38 -13.21 1.22 -6.75
N ARG A 39 -12.10 0.57 -6.40
CA ARG A 39 -11.83 0.01 -5.06
C ARG A 39 -10.34 -0.27 -4.85
N ILE A 40 -9.88 -0.18 -3.61
CA ILE A 40 -8.57 -0.70 -3.18
C ILE A 40 -8.76 -1.93 -2.29
N VAL A 41 -7.98 -2.98 -2.51
CA VAL A 41 -7.87 -4.11 -1.57
C VAL A 41 -6.57 -3.96 -0.79
N TYR A 42 -6.67 -3.70 0.51
CA TYR A 42 -5.52 -3.53 1.39
C TYR A 42 -5.22 -4.82 2.14
N LEU A 43 -4.14 -5.50 1.75
CA LEU A 43 -3.58 -6.65 2.47
C LEU A 43 -2.76 -6.13 3.65
N ARG A 44 -3.42 -5.95 4.79
CA ARG A 44 -2.78 -5.40 5.99
C ARG A 44 -2.07 -6.51 6.75
N THR A 45 -0.85 -6.27 7.21
CA THR A 45 -0.09 -7.20 8.05
C THR A 45 0.83 -6.41 8.99
N THR A 46 1.27 -7.04 10.08
CA THR A 46 2.17 -6.39 11.04
C THR A 46 3.59 -6.25 10.47
N PRO A 47 4.36 -5.23 10.89
CA PRO A 47 5.76 -5.06 10.47
C PRO A 47 6.63 -6.30 10.74
N ASP A 48 6.42 -7.00 11.86
CA ASP A 48 7.18 -8.18 12.25
C ASP A 48 6.97 -9.36 11.30
N VAL A 49 5.72 -9.64 10.93
CA VAL A 49 5.38 -10.68 9.95
C VAL A 49 5.90 -10.29 8.55
N CYS A 50 5.81 -9.01 8.18
CA CYS A 50 6.44 -8.49 6.97
C CYS A 50 7.95 -8.75 6.95
N ALA A 51 8.66 -8.46 8.04
CA ALA A 51 10.09 -8.65 8.16
C ALA A 51 10.49 -10.13 8.08
N GLU A 52 9.73 -11.02 8.73
CA GLU A 52 9.92 -12.47 8.61
C GLU A 52 9.77 -12.93 7.15
N ARG A 53 8.73 -12.46 6.45
CA ARG A 53 8.48 -12.79 5.04
C ARG A 53 9.58 -12.27 4.11
N ILE A 54 10.09 -11.07 4.35
CA ILE A 54 11.23 -10.51 3.61
C ILE A 54 12.46 -11.41 3.78
N ARG A 55 12.80 -11.77 5.02
CA ARG A 55 13.94 -12.66 5.32
C ARG A 55 13.77 -14.03 4.67
N LYS A 56 12.58 -14.64 4.77
CA LYS A 56 12.28 -15.94 4.18
C LYS A 56 12.37 -15.94 2.65
N ARG A 57 12.03 -14.82 2.02
CA ARG A 57 12.08 -14.66 0.56
C ARG A 57 13.50 -14.44 0.04
N ASP A 58 14.39 -13.90 0.88
CA ASP A 58 15.82 -13.74 0.63
C ASP A 58 16.15 -13.06 -0.71
N ARG A 59 15.49 -11.94 -1.01
CA ARG A 59 15.80 -11.17 -2.22
C ARG A 59 17.09 -10.38 -2.04
N LYS A 60 17.98 -10.49 -3.02
CA LYS A 60 19.17 -9.64 -3.12
C LYS A 60 18.74 -8.16 -3.08
N GLY A 61 19.33 -7.39 -2.18
CA GLY A 61 19.04 -5.96 -1.98
C GLY A 61 18.07 -5.64 -0.85
N GLU A 62 17.33 -6.61 -0.31
CA GLU A 62 16.39 -6.38 0.81
C GLU A 62 17.01 -6.66 2.19
N GLY A 63 18.25 -7.16 2.26
CA GLY A 63 18.92 -7.54 3.51
C GLY A 63 19.24 -6.38 4.46
N TRP A 64 19.22 -5.14 3.97
CA TRP A 64 19.51 -3.92 4.74
C TRP A 64 18.23 -3.22 5.23
N ILE A 65 17.05 -3.80 5.01
CA ILE A 65 15.79 -3.19 5.43
C ILE A 65 15.65 -3.29 6.95
N GLU A 66 15.66 -2.13 7.60
CA GLU A 66 15.51 -2.02 9.05
C GLU A 66 14.05 -2.09 9.50
N MET A 67 13.82 -2.55 10.74
CA MET A 67 12.48 -2.66 11.32
C MET A 67 11.77 -1.30 11.42
N ASP A 68 12.50 -0.23 11.73
CA ASP A 68 11.91 1.11 11.87
C ASP A 68 11.42 1.66 10.53
N TYR A 69 12.06 1.28 9.43
CA TYR A 69 11.57 1.59 8.09
C TYR A 69 10.25 0.86 7.80
N LEU A 70 10.16 -0.43 8.16
CA LEU A 70 8.91 -1.19 7.99
C LEU A 70 7.76 -0.65 8.84
N ARG A 71 8.05 -0.17 10.06
CA ARG A 71 7.06 0.49 10.93
C ARG A 71 6.57 1.80 10.31
N GLN A 72 7.47 2.66 9.85
CA GLN A 72 7.11 3.91 9.15
C GLN A 72 6.24 3.64 7.93
N LEU A 73 6.59 2.64 7.12
CA LEU A 73 5.76 2.24 5.98
C LEU A 73 4.37 1.76 6.42
N HIS A 74 4.29 0.94 7.47
CA HIS A 74 3.02 0.45 8.00
C HIS A 74 2.12 1.62 8.43
N ASP A 75 2.65 2.56 9.20
CA ASP A 75 1.92 3.73 9.68
C ASP A 75 1.43 4.61 8.53
N LEU A 76 2.26 4.84 7.50
CA LEU A 76 1.86 5.58 6.30
C LEU A 76 0.72 4.89 5.54
N HIS A 77 0.73 3.55 5.44
CA HIS A 77 -0.35 2.78 4.82
C HIS A 77 -1.64 2.84 5.63
N ASP A 78 -1.56 2.70 6.95
CA ASP A 78 -2.72 2.80 7.82
C ASP A 78 -3.32 4.22 7.80
N ASP A 79 -2.50 5.26 7.89
CA ASP A 79 -2.93 6.66 7.79
C ASP A 79 -3.62 6.95 6.45
N TRP A 80 -3.14 6.36 5.35
CA TRP A 80 -3.73 6.56 4.04
C TRP A 80 -5.03 5.75 3.84
N LEU A 81 -5.02 4.47 4.19
CA LEU A 81 -6.06 3.51 3.80
C LEU A 81 -7.14 3.33 4.87
N LEU A 82 -6.80 3.59 6.15
CA LEU A 82 -7.72 3.51 7.29
C LEU A 82 -8.04 4.89 7.88
N GLY A 83 -7.23 5.91 7.56
CA GLY A 83 -7.36 7.26 8.10
C GLY A 83 -8.75 7.88 7.96
N ARG A 84 -9.14 8.66 8.98
CA ARG A 84 -10.40 9.41 8.99
C ARG A 84 -10.27 10.73 8.21
N LYS A 85 -11.41 11.36 7.89
CA LYS A 85 -11.46 12.65 7.17
C LYS A 85 -10.55 13.71 7.84
N PRO A 86 -9.89 14.58 7.06
CA PRO A 86 -10.06 14.78 5.62
C PRO A 86 -9.22 13.83 4.73
N LYS A 87 -8.29 13.05 5.29
CA LYS A 87 -7.36 12.16 4.56
C LYS A 87 -7.99 10.84 4.11
N ARG A 88 -9.31 10.80 3.88
CA ARG A 88 -9.97 9.54 3.48
C ARG A 88 -9.57 9.19 2.04
N CYS A 89 -9.20 7.93 1.81
CA CYS A 89 -9.06 7.41 0.47
C CYS A 89 -10.33 7.67 -0.36
N PRO A 90 -10.22 8.20 -1.60
CA PRO A 90 -11.38 8.61 -2.40
C PRO A 90 -12.25 7.43 -2.85
N VAL A 91 -11.71 6.21 -2.80
CA VAL A 91 -12.39 4.98 -3.21
C VAL A 91 -12.60 4.05 -2.01
N PRO A 92 -13.61 3.17 -2.03
CA PRO A 92 -13.79 2.15 -1.01
C PRO A 92 -12.51 1.32 -0.81
N VAL A 93 -12.14 1.11 0.46
CA VAL A 93 -11.01 0.27 0.85
C VAL A 93 -11.53 -1.00 1.49
N LEU A 94 -11.16 -2.14 0.91
CA LEU A 94 -11.42 -3.47 1.43
C LEU A 94 -10.20 -3.97 2.19
N VAL A 95 -10.28 -4.04 3.51
CA VAL A 95 -9.17 -4.52 4.35
C VAL A 95 -9.26 -6.04 4.50
N ILE A 96 -8.14 -6.71 4.22
CA ILE A 96 -7.93 -8.15 4.48
C ILE A 96 -6.75 -8.26 5.44
N ASP A 97 -6.99 -8.83 6.63
CA ASP A 97 -5.90 -9.19 7.53
C ASP A 97 -5.10 -10.35 6.92
N SER A 98 -3.83 -10.08 6.67
CA SER A 98 -2.88 -11.00 6.07
C SER A 98 -1.74 -11.34 7.02
N THR A 99 -1.92 -11.12 8.32
CA THR A 99 -0.99 -11.54 9.40
C THR A 99 -0.99 -13.06 9.59
N ASP A 100 -2.13 -13.69 9.34
CA ASP A 100 -2.33 -15.13 9.44
C ASP A 100 -1.57 -15.96 8.38
N SER A 101 -1.65 -17.29 8.50
CA SER A 101 -1.08 -18.24 7.54
C SER A 101 -1.68 -18.12 6.14
N LEU A 102 -0.93 -18.58 5.13
CA LEU A 102 -1.38 -18.54 3.73
C LEU A 102 -2.74 -19.22 3.54
N ASP A 103 -2.98 -20.36 4.21
CA ASP A 103 -4.25 -21.09 4.10
C ASP A 103 -5.44 -20.25 4.55
N LYS A 104 -5.33 -19.58 5.70
CA LYS A 104 -6.40 -18.71 6.22
C LYS A 104 -6.63 -17.49 5.33
N VAL A 105 -5.55 -16.86 4.85
CA VAL A 105 -5.63 -15.71 3.93
C VAL A 105 -6.29 -16.15 2.62
N THR A 106 -5.96 -17.35 2.14
CA THR A 106 -6.54 -17.96 0.93
C THR A 106 -8.03 -18.24 1.12
N SER A 107 -8.42 -18.84 2.25
CA SER A 107 -9.84 -19.03 2.59
C SER A 107 -10.60 -17.70 2.66
N THR A 108 -9.98 -16.65 3.23
CA THR A 108 -10.56 -15.31 3.30
C THR A 108 -10.74 -14.70 1.91
N TYR A 109 -9.76 -14.85 1.03
CA TYR A 109 -9.84 -14.44 -0.37
C TYR A 109 -11.03 -15.10 -1.08
N TYR A 110 -11.16 -16.43 -1.00
CA TYR A 110 -12.26 -17.14 -1.66
C TYR A 110 -13.62 -16.78 -1.08
N GLY A 111 -13.73 -16.63 0.26
CA GLY A 111 -14.97 -16.21 0.91
C GLY A 111 -15.41 -14.78 0.58
N ARG A 112 -14.48 -13.92 0.15
CA ARG A 112 -14.74 -12.51 -0.19
C ARG A 112 -14.51 -12.19 -1.66
N ARG A 113 -14.42 -13.21 -2.53
CA ARG A 113 -14.08 -13.06 -3.95
C ARG A 113 -14.99 -12.07 -4.66
N ASP A 114 -16.31 -12.18 -4.44
CA ASP A 114 -17.29 -11.29 -5.06
C ASP A 114 -17.13 -9.84 -4.61
N GLU A 115 -16.76 -9.62 -3.35
CA GLU A 115 -16.49 -8.29 -2.80
C GLU A 115 -15.19 -7.69 -3.36
N ILE A 116 -14.14 -8.52 -3.52
CA ILE A 116 -12.85 -8.13 -4.12
C ILE A 116 -13.06 -7.65 -5.56
N PHE A 117 -13.82 -8.40 -6.35
CA PHE A 117 -14.07 -8.10 -7.75
C PHE A 117 -15.30 -7.20 -7.98
N SER A 118 -15.90 -6.65 -6.92
CA SER A 118 -17.08 -5.79 -7.00
C SER A 118 -18.24 -6.39 -7.83
N GLY A 119 -18.43 -7.72 -7.73
CA GLY A 119 -19.45 -8.47 -8.46
C GLY A 119 -19.13 -8.75 -9.94
N ILE A 120 -17.96 -8.35 -10.42
CA ILE A 120 -17.48 -8.72 -11.76
C ILE A 120 -17.14 -10.21 -11.74
N LYS A 121 -17.85 -10.99 -12.55
CA LYS A 121 -17.53 -12.41 -12.75
C LYS A 121 -16.29 -12.51 -13.63
N ILE A 122 -15.23 -13.10 -13.09
CA ILE A 122 -13.96 -13.40 -13.77
C ILE A 122 -13.80 -14.92 -13.85
#